data_AF-A0A937UEV8-F1
#
_entry.id   AF-A0A937UEV8-F1
#
_cell.length_a   1.000
_cell.length_b   1.000
_cell.length_c   1.000
_cell.angle_alpha   90.00
_cell.angle_beta   90.00
_cell.angle_gamma   90.00
#
_symmetry.space_group_name_H-M   'P 1'
#
loop_
_entity.id
_entity.type
_entity.pdbx_description
1 polymer ?
#
loop_
_entity_poly.entity_id
_entity_poly.type
_entity_poly.pdbx_seq_one_letter_code
_entity_poly.pdbx_strand_id
1 'polypeptide(L)'
;MSNRQPVNIPIALSRARDQLDHWRSRRRSKRARLPRELWRQAVALAREHGLNKTARALGLKYCSLKKHLNEADADELVPAKIKPDFIELVGGVMPSGSAECTIEWADGSGATLRMHIKGAGLSELASVAGVFRGGRA
;
A
#
# COMPACT_ATOMS: atom_id res chain seq x y z
N MET A 1 -15.50 -18.26 45.36
CA MET A 1 -15.92 -16.93 44.83
C MET A 1 -14.69 -16.24 44.26
N SER A 2 -14.47 -16.32 42.94
CA SER A 2 -13.21 -15.83 42.34
C SER A 2 -13.16 -14.31 42.29
N ASN A 3 -12.18 -13.79 43.02
CA ASN A 3 -11.75 -12.41 43.13
C ASN A 3 -11.41 -11.82 41.74
N ARG A 4 -12.33 -11.05 41.15
CA ARG A 4 -12.05 -10.32 39.91
C ARG A 4 -11.26 -9.06 40.27
N GLN A 5 -9.94 -9.16 40.20
CA GLN A 5 -9.08 -7.99 40.36
C GLN A 5 -9.52 -6.88 39.38
N PRO A 6 -9.61 -5.62 39.84
CA PRO A 6 -9.81 -4.51 38.94
C PRO A 6 -8.57 -4.42 38.08
N VAL A 7 -8.70 -4.87 36.82
CA VAL A 7 -7.67 -4.74 35.79
C VAL A 7 -7.24 -3.28 35.83
N ASN A 8 -6.02 -3.01 36.26
CA ASN A 8 -5.45 -1.68 36.38
C ASN A 8 -5.56 -1.03 35.00
N ILE A 9 -6.62 -0.25 34.79
CA ILE A 9 -6.89 0.40 33.51
C ILE A 9 -5.76 1.41 33.39
N PRO A 10 -4.88 1.31 32.37
CA PRO A 10 -3.84 2.29 32.13
C PRO A 10 -4.45 3.70 32.25
N ILE A 11 -3.78 4.61 32.96
CA ILE A 11 -4.25 5.98 33.21
C ILE A 11 -4.65 6.68 31.89
N ALA A 12 -4.02 6.29 30.78
CA ALA A 12 -4.37 6.74 29.44
C ALA A 12 -5.78 6.29 28.99
N LEU A 13 -6.20 5.05 29.26
CA LEU A 13 -7.54 4.54 28.95
C LEU A 13 -8.62 5.18 29.84
N SER A 14 -8.35 5.42 31.13
CA SER A 14 -9.32 6.10 32.00
C SER A 14 -9.53 7.55 31.58
N ARG A 15 -8.45 8.29 31.32
CA ARG A 15 -8.53 9.66 30.82
C ARG A 15 -9.28 9.77 29.49
N ALA A 16 -9.02 8.84 28.56
CA ALA A 16 -9.74 8.80 27.29
C ALA A 16 -11.24 8.46 27.48
N ARG A 17 -11.57 7.61 28.45
CA ARG A 17 -12.96 7.33 28.85
C ARG A 17 -13.65 8.59 29.38
N ASP A 18 -13.00 9.35 30.27
CA ASP A 18 -13.57 10.58 30.83
C ASP A 18 -13.84 11.63 29.75
N GLN A 19 -12.93 11.77 28.78
CA GLN A 19 -13.13 12.66 27.62
C GLN A 19 -14.33 12.23 26.76
N LEU A 20 -14.48 10.93 26.54
CA LEU A 20 -15.61 10.34 25.83
C LEU A 20 -16.93 10.54 26.57
N ASP A 21 -16.94 10.33 27.88
CA ASP A 21 -18.12 10.48 28.73
C ASP A 21 -18.54 11.96 28.83
N HIS A 22 -17.58 12.88 28.96
CA HIS A 22 -17.85 14.32 28.91
C HIS A 22 -18.42 14.76 27.55
N TRP A 23 -17.92 14.20 26.45
CA TRP A 23 -18.49 14.42 25.13
C TRP A 23 -19.91 13.81 25.02
N ARG A 24 -20.13 12.61 25.57
CA ARG A 24 -21.45 11.95 25.58
C ARG A 24 -22.49 12.73 26.39
N SER A 25 -22.08 13.41 27.47
CA SER A 25 -22.95 14.22 28.30
C SER A 25 -23.31 15.56 27.66
N ARG A 26 -22.39 16.16 26.89
CA ARG A 26 -22.60 17.46 26.23
C ARG A 26 -23.34 17.38 24.89
N ARG A 27 -23.53 16.18 24.33
CA ARG A 27 -24.20 16.02 23.02
C ARG A 27 -25.72 16.07 23.16
N ARG A 28 -26.36 16.80 22.24
CA ARG A 28 -27.83 16.96 22.18
C ARG A 28 -28.58 15.71 21.70
N SER A 29 -27.91 14.78 21.00
CA SER A 29 -28.52 13.56 20.44
C SER A 29 -27.71 12.31 20.76
N LYS A 30 -28.40 11.25 21.21
CA LYS A 30 -27.82 9.92 21.47
C LYS A 30 -27.23 9.25 20.21
N ARG A 31 -27.51 9.77 19.01
CA ARG A 31 -27.00 9.23 17.72
C ARG A 31 -25.92 10.09 17.04
N ALA A 32 -25.47 11.19 17.65
CA ALA A 32 -24.37 11.99 17.11
C ALA A 32 -23.12 11.13 16.86
N ARG A 33 -22.46 11.33 15.71
CA ARG A 33 -21.22 10.62 15.37
C ARG A 33 -20.09 11.05 16.30
N LEU A 34 -19.22 10.12 16.66
CA LEU A 34 -18.06 10.42 17.48
C LEU A 34 -17.05 11.28 16.67
N PRO A 35 -16.55 12.40 17.22
CA PRO A 35 -15.53 13.24 16.60
C PRO A 35 -14.28 12.46 16.20
N ARG A 36 -13.60 12.95 15.16
CA ARG A 36 -12.38 12.32 14.62
C ARG A 36 -11.24 12.30 15.64
N GLU A 37 -11.16 13.32 16.49
CA GLU A 37 -10.12 13.45 17.53
C GLU A 37 -10.22 12.33 18.56
N LEU A 38 -11.45 12.02 19.02
CA LEU A 38 -11.71 10.93 19.95
C LEU A 38 -11.47 9.56 19.29
N TRP A 39 -11.77 9.42 17.99
CA TRP A 39 -11.40 8.23 17.23
C TRP A 39 -9.90 8.04 17.14
N ARG A 40 -9.13 9.09 16.83
CA ARG A 40 -7.66 9.02 16.77
C ARG A 40 -7.06 8.59 18.11
N GLN A 41 -7.53 9.15 19.22
CA GLN A 41 -7.09 8.74 20.55
C GLN A 41 -7.44 7.27 20.84
N ALA A 42 -8.66 6.83 20.50
CA ALA A 42 -9.06 5.44 20.68
C ALA A 42 -8.24 4.47 19.82
N VAL A 43 -7.88 4.85 18.60
CA VAL A 43 -7.01 4.08 17.71
C VAL A 43 -5.59 3.97 18.26
N ALA A 44 -5.00 5.07 18.74
CA ALA A 44 -3.68 5.05 19.37
C ALA A 44 -3.63 4.09 20.58
N LEU A 45 -4.64 4.17 21.45
CA LEU A 45 -4.77 3.28 22.60
C LEU A 45 -5.05 1.84 22.20
N ALA A 46 -5.70 1.60 21.06
CA ALA A 46 -5.92 0.26 20.53
C ALA A 46 -4.63 -0.38 20.00
N ARG A 47 -3.71 0.43 19.43
CA ARG A 47 -2.37 -0.03 19.02
C ARG A 47 -1.51 -0.40 20.23
N GLU A 48 -1.58 0.39 21.30
CA GLU A 48 -0.75 0.18 22.51
C GLU A 48 -1.27 -0.94 23.43
N HIS A 49 -2.58 -0.95 23.71
CA HIS A 49 -3.17 -1.85 24.72
C HIS A 49 -4.00 -3.00 24.11
N GLY A 50 -4.16 -3.01 22.79
CA GLY A 50 -4.96 -3.98 22.05
C GLY A 50 -6.43 -3.58 21.90
N LEU A 51 -6.98 -3.92 20.74
CA LEU A 51 -8.31 -3.51 20.27
C LEU A 51 -9.46 -3.87 21.24
N ASN A 52 -9.45 -5.09 21.79
CA ASN A 52 -10.54 -5.58 22.64
C ASN A 52 -10.57 -4.83 23.99
N LYS A 53 -9.41 -4.67 24.64
CA LYS A 53 -9.31 -3.97 25.92
C LYS A 53 -9.76 -2.51 25.77
N THR A 54 -9.30 -1.84 24.72
CA THR A 54 -9.65 -0.45 24.43
C THR A 54 -11.13 -0.28 24.08
N ALA A 55 -11.71 -1.18 23.26
CA ALA A 55 -13.13 -1.13 22.95
C ALA A 55 -14.01 -1.28 24.21
N ARG A 56 -13.66 -2.21 25.10
CA ARG A 56 -14.39 -2.43 26.36
C ARG A 56 -14.22 -1.28 27.34
N ALA A 57 -13.00 -0.76 27.50
CA ALA A 57 -12.71 0.35 28.41
C ALA A 57 -13.43 1.64 28.00
N LEU A 58 -13.48 1.92 26.69
CA LEU A 58 -14.09 3.14 26.14
C LEU A 58 -15.59 2.98 25.84
N GLY A 59 -16.15 1.76 25.94
CA GLY A 59 -17.55 1.47 25.60
C GLY A 59 -17.87 1.67 24.11
N LEU A 60 -16.90 1.41 23.23
CA LEU A 60 -17.05 1.51 21.78
C LEU A 60 -17.32 0.14 21.17
N LYS A 61 -18.06 0.12 20.05
CA LYS A 61 -18.25 -1.12 19.29
C LYS A 61 -16.91 -1.58 18.71
N TYR A 62 -16.53 -2.83 19.00
CA TYR A 62 -15.29 -3.44 18.50
C TYR A 62 -15.13 -3.28 16.99
N CYS A 63 -16.15 -3.61 16.21
CA CYS A 63 -16.08 -3.51 14.73
C CYS A 63 -15.88 -2.08 14.24
N SER A 64 -16.44 -1.08 14.92
CA SER A 64 -16.25 0.33 14.59
C SER A 64 -14.81 0.77 14.88
N LEU A 65 -14.26 0.34 16.02
CA LEU A 65 -12.86 0.63 16.35
C LEU A 65 -11.90 -0.09 15.39
N LYS A 66 -12.19 -1.34 15.00
CA LYS A 66 -11.41 -2.08 13.99
C LYS A 66 -11.41 -1.37 12.65
N LYS A 67 -12.58 -0.88 12.20
CA LYS A 67 -12.69 -0.15 10.94
C LYS A 67 -11.83 1.12 10.95
N HIS A 68 -11.89 1.91 12.03
CA HIS A 68 -11.09 3.12 12.15
C HIS A 68 -9.59 2.85 12.33
N LEU A 69 -9.20 1.73 12.94
CA LEU A 69 -7.81 1.29 12.99
C LEU A 69 -7.30 1.00 11.57
N ASN A 70 -8.03 0.19 10.79
CA ASN A 70 -7.67 -0.11 9.41
C ASN A 70 -7.63 1.14 8.51
N GLU A 71 -8.58 2.08 8.70
CA GLU A 71 -8.58 3.36 7.99
C GLU A 71 -7.36 4.22 8.36
N ALA A 72 -6.94 4.22 9.63
CA ALA A 72 -5.76 4.95 10.08
C ALA A 72 -4.46 4.31 9.57
N ASP A 73 -4.39 2.97 9.51
CA ASP A 73 -3.25 2.25 8.91
C ASP A 73 -3.17 2.54 7.40
N ALA A 74 -4.32 2.64 6.71
CA ALA A 74 -4.37 3.03 5.32
C ALA A 74 -3.95 4.50 5.10
N ASP A 75 -4.31 5.41 6.00
CA ASP A 75 -3.92 6.82 5.94
C ASP A 75 -2.42 7.02 6.24
N GLU A 76 -1.83 6.21 7.14
CA GLU A 76 -0.38 6.23 7.40
C GLU A 76 0.46 5.64 6.26
N LEU A 77 -0.12 4.72 5.47
CA LEU A 77 0.51 4.20 4.26
C LEU A 77 0.39 5.14 3.05
N VAL A 78 -0.38 6.23 3.18
CA VAL A 78 -0.54 7.23 2.13
C VAL A 78 0.22 8.50 2.54
N PRO A 79 1.45 8.73 2.05
CA PRO A 79 2.00 10.08 2.09
C PRO A 79 1.01 11.01 1.37
N ALA A 80 0.66 12.11 2.04
CA ALA A 80 -0.24 13.18 1.63
C ALA A 80 -0.73 13.13 0.17
N LYS A 81 -2.02 12.87 -0.02
CA LYS A 81 -2.79 13.16 -1.26
C LYS A 81 -2.00 12.89 -2.55
N ILE A 82 -1.85 11.63 -2.93
CA ILE A 82 -1.88 11.32 -4.36
C ILE A 82 -3.35 11.09 -4.70
N LYS A 83 -4.00 12.18 -5.11
CA LYS A 83 -5.23 12.09 -5.90
C LYS A 83 -4.92 11.09 -7.02
N PRO A 84 -5.71 10.01 -7.23
CA PRO A 84 -5.47 9.19 -8.40
C PRO A 84 -5.82 10.07 -9.60
N ASP A 85 -4.82 10.72 -10.18
CA ASP A 85 -4.96 11.27 -11.51
C ASP A 85 -5.14 10.06 -12.41
N PHE A 86 -6.35 9.96 -12.97
CA PHE A 86 -6.63 9.03 -14.04
C PHE A 86 -5.62 9.32 -15.16
N ILE A 87 -4.67 8.41 -15.37
CA ILE A 87 -3.75 8.47 -16.50
C ILE A 87 -4.48 7.78 -17.65
N GLU A 88 -5.07 8.58 -18.54
CA GLU A 88 -5.54 8.08 -19.81
C GLU A 88 -4.33 7.63 -20.62
N LEU A 89 -4.08 6.31 -20.61
CA LEU A 89 -3.16 5.68 -21.55
C LEU A 89 -3.84 5.73 -22.92
N VAL A 90 -3.63 6.83 -23.64
CA VAL A 90 -4.02 6.95 -25.04
C VAL A 90 -3.33 5.81 -25.77
N GLY A 91 -4.11 4.81 -26.21
CA GLY A 91 -3.65 3.66 -26.96
C GLY A 91 -3.24 4.01 -28.38
N GLY A 92 -2.31 4.96 -28.54
CA GLY A 92 -1.79 5.41 -29.81
C GLY A 92 -0.30 5.68 -29.66
N VAL A 93 0.52 4.83 -30.27
CA VAL A 93 1.98 4.73 -30.11
C VAL A 93 2.38 4.04 -28.80
N MET A 94 2.10 2.73 -28.73
CA MET A 94 3.17 1.84 -28.23
C MET A 94 4.45 2.29 -28.95
N PRO A 95 5.56 2.63 -28.27
CA PRO A 95 6.83 2.73 -28.97
C PRO A 95 6.95 1.40 -29.69
N SER A 96 6.98 1.42 -31.03
CA SER A 96 7.04 0.22 -31.87
C SER A 96 8.00 -0.73 -31.19
N GLY A 97 7.46 -1.82 -30.63
CA GLY A 97 8.07 -2.52 -29.49
C GLY A 97 9.57 -2.61 -29.72
N SER A 98 10.36 -1.98 -28.84
CA SER A 98 11.81 -2.04 -28.91
C SER A 98 12.17 -3.51 -28.89
N ALA A 99 12.48 -4.08 -30.05
CA ALA A 99 12.78 -5.49 -30.14
C ALA A 99 14.06 -5.71 -29.34
N GLU A 100 13.98 -6.59 -28.35
CA GLU A 100 15.14 -7.09 -27.65
C GLU A 100 15.58 -8.34 -28.38
N CYS A 101 16.76 -8.29 -28.98
CA CYS A 101 17.31 -9.35 -29.81
C CYS A 101 18.71 -9.72 -29.32
N THR A 102 18.96 -11.02 -29.19
CA THR A 102 20.30 -11.56 -28.97
C THR A 102 20.71 -12.31 -30.22
N ILE A 103 21.87 -11.97 -30.78
CA ILE A 103 22.48 -12.69 -31.91
C ILE A 103 23.72 -13.40 -31.39
N GLU A 104 23.77 -14.72 -31.56
CA GLU A 104 24.91 -15.58 -31.22
C GLU A 104 25.42 -16.24 -32.51
N TRP A 105 26.72 -16.18 -32.74
CA TRP A 105 27.37 -16.95 -33.81
C TRP A 105 28.70 -17.53 -33.34
N ALA A 106 29.04 -18.69 -33.90
CA ALA A 106 30.31 -19.36 -33.69
C ALA A 106 31.13 -19.32 -34.98
N ASP A 107 32.43 -19.12 -34.87
CA ASP A 107 33.33 -19.36 -35.99
C ASP A 107 33.68 -20.86 -36.12
N GLY A 108 34.34 -21.23 -37.22
CA GLY A 108 34.80 -22.61 -37.46
C GLY A 108 35.89 -23.08 -36.49
N SER A 109 36.42 -22.20 -35.64
CA SER A 109 37.39 -22.51 -34.58
C SER A 109 36.73 -22.78 -33.22
N GLY A 110 35.41 -22.60 -33.12
CA GLY A 110 34.62 -22.80 -31.90
C GLY A 110 34.53 -21.56 -31.00
N ALA A 111 35.07 -20.42 -31.41
CA ALA A 111 34.90 -19.16 -30.68
C ALA A 111 33.49 -18.61 -30.95
N THR A 112 32.79 -18.21 -29.88
CA THR A 112 31.43 -17.66 -29.96
C THR A 112 31.41 -16.17 -29.64
N LEU A 113 30.69 -15.40 -30.46
CA LEU A 113 30.43 -13.99 -30.24
C LEU A 113 28.93 -13.79 -30.01
N ARG A 114 28.60 -13.10 -28.92
CA ARG A 114 27.23 -12.75 -28.56
C ARG A 114 27.05 -11.24 -28.57
N MET A 115 26.06 -10.77 -29.32
CA MET A 115 25.66 -9.37 -29.37
C MET A 115 24.23 -9.21 -28.85
N HIS A 116 24.03 -8.24 -27.95
CA HIS A 116 22.74 -7.93 -27.36
C HIS A 116 22.26 -6.56 -27.83
N ILE A 117 21.08 -6.51 -28.46
CA ILE A 117 20.53 -5.31 -29.09
C ILE A 117 19.18 -5.01 -28.44
N LYS A 118 19.02 -3.77 -27.95
CA LYS A 118 17.76 -3.24 -27.44
C LYS A 118 17.36 -2.02 -28.28
N GLY A 119 16.08 -1.90 -28.63
CA GLY A 119 15.57 -0.68 -29.28
C GLY A 119 15.73 -0.63 -30.79
N ALA A 120 16.24 -1.68 -31.42
CA ALA A 120 16.32 -1.75 -32.88
C ALA A 120 14.95 -2.07 -33.50
N GLY A 121 14.68 -1.51 -34.67
CA GLY A 121 13.53 -1.89 -35.48
C GLY A 121 13.72 -3.27 -36.13
N LEU A 122 12.63 -3.98 -36.42
CA LEU A 122 12.70 -5.31 -37.08
C LEU A 122 13.44 -5.27 -38.43
N SER A 123 13.32 -4.17 -39.19
CA SER A 123 14.01 -3.99 -40.48
C SER A 123 15.54 -3.83 -40.33
N GLU A 124 16.00 -3.21 -39.24
CA GLU A 124 17.43 -3.08 -38.93
C GLU A 124 18.00 -4.44 -38.52
N LEU A 125 17.28 -5.19 -37.67
CA LEU A 125 17.65 -6.56 -37.30
C LEU A 125 17.70 -7.49 -38.52
N ALA A 126 16.76 -7.37 -39.45
CA ALA A 126 16.76 -8.14 -40.70
C ALA A 126 17.97 -7.80 -41.58
N SER A 127 18.39 -6.52 -41.61
CA SER A 127 19.58 -6.08 -42.34
C SER A 127 20.86 -6.66 -41.75
N VAL A 128 21.00 -6.63 -40.43
CA VAL A 128 22.13 -7.23 -39.69
C VAL A 128 22.20 -8.73 -39.96
N ALA A 129 21.07 -9.44 -39.83
CA ALA A 129 20.99 -10.87 -40.12
C ALA A 129 21.33 -11.21 -41.58
N GLY A 130 20.93 -10.35 -42.53
CA GLY A 130 21.25 -10.48 -43.94
C GLY A 130 22.74 -10.36 -44.23
N VAL A 131 23.44 -9.40 -43.62
CA VAL A 131 24.90 -9.26 -43.74
C VAL A 131 25.61 -10.50 -43.19
N PHE A 132 25.18 -11.02 -42.04
CA PHE A 132 25.77 -12.25 -41.48
C PHE A 132 25.52 -13.49 -42.34
N ARG A 133 24.37 -13.58 -43.03
CA ARG A 133 24.09 -14.68 -43.97
C ARG A 133 24.76 -14.51 -45.34
N GLY A 134 25.01 -13.26 -45.75
CA GLY A 134 25.63 -12.90 -47.03
C GLY A 134 27.16 -12.81 -46.99
N GLY A 135 27.75 -12.68 -45.80
CA GLY A 135 29.18 -12.82 -45.57
C GLY A 135 29.62 -14.26 -45.81
N ARG A 136 30.07 -14.53 -47.04
CA ARG A 136 30.84 -15.75 -47.36
C ARG A 136 32.06 -15.82 -46.46
N ALA A 137 32.36 -17.04 -46.01
CA ALA A 137 33.67 -17.45 -45.52
C ALA A 137 34.80 -17.01 -46.47
#